data_AF-A0A7K7TIF3-F1
#
_entry.id   AF-A0A7K7TIF3-F1
#
_cell.length_a   1.000
_cell.length_b   1.000
_cell.length_c   1.000
_cell.angle_alpha   90.00
_cell.angle_beta   90.00
_cell.angle_gamma   90.00
#
_symmetry.space_group_name_H-M   'P 1'
#
loop_
_entity.id
_entity.type
_entity.pdbx_description
1 polymer ?
#
loop_
_entity_poly.entity_id
_entity_poly.type
_entity_poly.pdbx_seq_one_letter_code
_entity_poly.pdbx_strand_id
1 'polypeptide(L)' 'PFLVLLVVTAPADTAARDAVRRTWGNESAVPGVSVLRLFLLGVHPVFGAALRPVLREEDERHGDIV' A
#
# COMPACT_ATOMS: atom_id res chain seq x y z
N PRO A 1 -0.96 -12.01 18.99
CA PRO A 1 -1.06 -12.64 17.65
C PRO A 1 -0.55 -11.65 16.59
N PHE A 2 -0.06 -12.14 15.45
CA PHE A 2 0.49 -11.30 14.38
C PHE A 2 -0.13 -11.67 13.03
N LEU A 3 -0.47 -10.67 12.22
CA LEU A 3 -1.09 -10.83 10.90
C LEU A 3 -0.33 -9.98 9.87
N VAL A 4 -0.04 -10.56 8.71
CA VAL A 4 0.47 -9.81 7.55
C VAL A 4 -0.62 -9.74 6.50
N LEU A 5 -0.89 -8.54 6.01
CA LEU A 5 -1.77 -8.26 4.88
C LEU A 5 -0.91 -7.94 3.66
N LEU A 6 -0.78 -8.88 2.73
CA LEU A 6 -0.23 -8.61 1.39
C LEU A 6 -1.39 -8.21 0.47
N VAL A 7 -1.32 -6.98 -0.06
CA VAL A 7 -2.38 -6.43 -0.90
C VAL A 7 -1.82 -6.08 -2.27
N VAL A 8 -2.27 -6.78 -3.31
CA VAL A 8 -1.85 -6.49 -4.69
C VAL A 8 -2.69 -5.34 -5.24
N THR A 9 -2.04 -4.28 -5.74
CA THR A 9 -2.72 -3.16 -6.39
C THR A 9 -1.97 -2.72 -7.64
N ALA A 10 -2.64 -2.03 -8.58
CA ALA A 10 -1.95 -1.45 -9.71
C ALA A 10 -1.16 -0.20 -9.28
N PRO A 11 -0.01 0.10 -9.90
CA PRO A 11 0.78 1.31 -9.62
C PRO A 11 -0.03 2.62 -9.62
N ALA A 12 -1.01 2.74 -10.53
CA ALA A 12 -1.83 3.93 -10.68
C ALA A 12 -2.93 4.07 -9.61
N ASP A 13 -3.23 3.01 -8.85
CA ASP A 13 -4.38 2.95 -7.94
C ASP A 13 -4.06 3.47 -6.53
N THR A 14 -3.46 4.65 -6.42
CA THR A 14 -3.14 5.30 -5.13
C THR A 14 -4.38 5.47 -4.26
N ALA A 15 -5.52 5.84 -4.86
CA ALA A 15 -6.78 5.99 -4.14
C ALA A 15 -7.29 4.67 -3.52
N ALA A 16 -7.07 3.54 -4.19
CA ALA A 16 -7.44 2.23 -3.66
C ALA A 16 -6.56 1.87 -2.46
N ARG A 17 -5.24 2.09 -2.56
CA ARG A 17 -4.32 1.90 -1.43
C ARG A 17 -4.72 2.75 -0.23
N ASP A 18 -5.05 4.02 -0.45
CA ASP A 18 -5.53 4.92 0.59
C ASP A 18 -6.85 4.49 1.23
N ALA A 19 -7.79 3.96 0.45
CA ALA A 19 -9.04 3.42 0.97
C ALA A 19 -8.76 2.21 1.87
N VAL A 20 -7.85 1.31 1.46
CA VAL A 20 -7.42 0.16 2.29
C VAL A 20 -6.76 0.63 3.59
N ARG A 21 -5.83 1.60 3.53
CA ARG A 21 -5.18 2.20 4.72
C ARG A 21 -6.18 2.71 5.75
N ARG A 22 -7.25 3.37 5.28
CA ARG A 22 -8.26 4.01 6.12
C ARG A 22 -9.39 3.09 6.57
N THR A 23 -9.46 1.87 6.03
CA THR A 23 -10.55 0.93 6.32
C THR A 23 -10.00 -0.38 6.90
N TRP A 24 -10.22 -1.51 6.23
CA TRP A 24 -9.90 -2.84 6.73
C TRP A 24 -8.40 -3.10 6.86
N GLY A 25 -7.55 -2.33 6.17
CA GLY A 25 -6.10 -2.41 6.23
C GLY A 25 -5.46 -1.50 7.28
N ASN A 26 -6.26 -0.86 8.14
CA ASN A 26 -5.75 -0.05 9.24
C ASN A 26 -5.09 -0.96 10.29
N GLU A 27 -3.78 -0.78 10.50
CA GLU A 27 -2.97 -1.63 11.38
C GLU A 27 -3.35 -1.51 12.86
N SER A 28 -4.09 -0.47 13.24
CA SER A 28 -4.60 -0.24 14.60
C SER A 28 -6.08 -0.60 14.77
N ALA A 29 -6.73 -1.20 13.76
CA ALA A 29 -8.17 -1.48 13.81
C ALA A 29 -8.57 -2.53 14.85
N VAL A 30 -7.64 -3.43 15.23
CA VAL A 30 -7.94 -4.54 16.15
C VAL A 30 -7.01 -4.48 17.36
N PRO A 31 -7.50 -4.07 18.55
CA PRO A 31 -6.71 -4.03 19.77
C PRO A 31 -6.10 -5.39 20.12
N GLY A 32 -4.82 -5.41 20.50
CA GLY A 32 -4.12 -6.63 20.91
C GLY A 32 -3.64 -7.54 19.75
N VAL A 33 -3.86 -7.13 18.50
CA VAL A 33 -3.31 -7.79 17.31
C VAL A 33 -2.32 -6.85 16.64
N SER A 34 -1.09 -7.33 16.41
CA SER A 34 -0.12 -6.61 15.59
C SER A 34 -0.37 -6.95 14.12
N VAL A 35 -0.68 -5.95 13.31
CA VAL A 35 -0.94 -6.09 11.87
C VAL A 35 0.15 -5.35 11.11
N LEU A 36 0.74 -5.99 10.09
CA LEU A 36 1.62 -5.36 9.11
C LEU A 36 0.92 -5.41 7.75
N ARG A 37 0.75 -4.26 7.10
CA ARG A 37 0.17 -4.20 5.76
C ARG A 37 1.23 -3.77 4.74
N LEU A 38 1.35 -4.53 3.66
CA LEU A 38 2.24 -4.25 2.54
C LEU A 38 1.46 -4.25 1.23
N PHE A 39 1.71 -3.27 0.37
CA PHE A 39 1.21 -3.21 -0.98
C PHE A 39 2.25 -3.75 -1.96
N LEU A 40 1.88 -4.78 -2.72
CA LEU A 40 2.72 -5.29 -3.80
C LEU A 40 2.33 -4.64 -5.11
N LEU A 41 3.30 -3.97 -5.73
CA LEU A 41 3.12 -3.28 -7.00
C LEU A 41 3.95 -3.95 -8.11
N GLY A 42 3.36 -4.00 -9.30
CA GLY A 42 4.11 -4.27 -10.52
C GLY A 42 4.68 -2.98 -11.13
N VAL A 43 5.22 -3.09 -12.34
CA VAL A 43 5.52 -1.92 -13.18
C VAL A 43 4.36 -1.69 -14.13
N HIS A 44 3.86 -0.45 -14.20
CA HIS A 44 2.81 -0.13 -15.17
C HIS A 44 3.41 -0.19 -16.59
N PRO A 45 2.79 -0.94 -17.54
CA PRO A 45 3.40 -1.24 -18.83
C PRO A 45 3.65 0.00 -19.71
N VAL A 46 2.77 0.99 -19.62
CA VAL A 46 2.87 2.24 -20.42
C VAL A 46 3.41 3.42 -19.59
N PHE A 47 2.78 3.69 -18.44
CA PHE A 47 3.04 4.88 -17.64
C PHE A 47 4.04 4.70 -16.49
N GLY A 48 4.82 3.60 -16.44
CA GLY A 48 5.75 3.33 -15.34
C GLY A 48 6.70 4.49 -15.04
N ALA A 49 7.21 5.18 -16.06
CA ALA A 49 8.08 6.35 -15.88
C ALA A 49 7.36 7.55 -15.25
N ALA A 50 6.13 7.81 -15.67
CA ALA A 50 5.33 8.93 -15.17
C ALA A 50 4.82 8.68 -13.74
N LEU A 51 4.60 7.42 -13.36
CA LEU A 51 4.12 7.03 -12.03
C LEU A 51 5.23 6.96 -10.99
N ARG A 52 6.50 6.82 -11.38
CA ARG A 52 7.66 6.70 -10.47
C ARG A 52 7.73 7.81 -9.41
N PRO A 53 7.58 9.11 -9.73
CA PRO A 53 7.63 10.18 -8.73
C PRO A 53 6.49 10.08 -7.71
N VAL A 54 5.27 9.77 -8.17
CA VAL A 54 4.08 9.62 -7.32
C VAL A 54 4.25 8.44 -6.37
N LEU A 55 4.72 7.30 -6.87
CA LEU A 55 4.99 6.11 -6.05
C LEU A 55 6.09 6.35 -5.03
N ARG A 56 7.14 7.11 -5.39
CA ARG A 56 8.21 7.46 -4.45
C ARG A 56 7.68 8.35 -3.32
N GLU A 57 6.89 9.36 -3.64
CA GLU A 57 6.28 10.23 -2.61
C GLU A 57 5.35 9.41 -1.69
N GLU A 58 4.58 8.48 -2.26
CA GLU A 58 3.72 7.60 -1.49
C GLU A 58 4.52 6.67 -0.55
N ASP A 59 5.60 6.06 -1.05
CA ASP A 59 6.47 5.18 -0.27
C ASP A 59 7.23 5.95 0.82
N GLU A 60 7.72 7.15 0.54
CA GLU A 60 8.34 8.03 1.56
C GLU A 60 7.37 8.38 2.70
N ARG A 61 6.07 8.49 2.39
CA ARG A 61 5.03 8.83 3.38
C ARG A 61 4.57 7.63 4.20
N HIS A 62 4.50 6.45 3.59
CA HIS A 62 3.83 5.28 4.18
C HIS A 62 4.75 4.10 4.46
N GLY A 63 5.86 3.95 3.73
CA GLY A 63 6.86 2.89 3.90
C GLY A 63 6.30 1.48 3.74
N ASP A 64 5.21 1.35 2.99
CA ASP A 64 4.40 0.12 2.91
C ASP A 64 4.29 -0.41 1.48
N ILE A 65 5.10 0.08 0.54
CA ILE A 65 5.12 -0.36 -0.86
C ILE A 65 6.31 -1.30 -1.10
N VAL A 66 6.05 -2.40 -1.80
CA VAL A 66 7.04 -3.42 -2.21
C VAL A 66 6.94 -3.71 -3.69
#